data_AF-A0A953STU9-F1
#
_entry.id   AF-A0A953STU9-F1
#
_cell.length_a   1.000
_cell.length_b   1.000
_cell.length_c   1.000
_cell.angle_alpha   90.00
_cell.angle_beta   90.00
_cell.angle_gamma   90.00
#
_symmetry.space_group_name_H-M   'P 1'
#
loop_
_entity.id
_entity.type
_entity.pdbx_description
1 polymer ?
#
loop_
_entity_poly.entity_id
_entity_poly.type
_entity_poly.pdbx_seq_one_letter_code
_entity_poly.pdbx_strand_id
1 'polypeptide(L)'
;SQAVWVDESLIPHPRDIYDISKLTAELLCRDFFEKNNIESTVLRVSRFLPETENLKAIHRLYRGLDEKDGAAGIILAIERTFKTFEIYNISNESPFKQNDLTELIKNPKQVIKKYFPNIEEIFAAKNWVFPEKIDRVYSIEKAKRELNYQPTNNFDSFISN
;
A
#
# COMPACT_ATOMS: atom_id res chain seq x y z
N SER A 1 9.93 -3.51 -19.41
CA SER A 1 9.10 -3.90 -18.26
C SER A 1 8.70 -2.66 -17.49
N GLN A 2 7.58 -2.70 -16.77
CA GLN A 2 7.11 -1.62 -15.91
C GLN A 2 6.67 -2.20 -14.56
N ALA A 3 6.67 -1.37 -13.52
CA ALA A 3 6.10 -1.72 -12.24
C ALA A 3 4.59 -1.96 -12.37
N VAL A 4 4.03 -2.77 -11.47
CA VAL A 4 2.59 -3.07 -11.45
C VAL A 4 1.87 -2.05 -10.58
N TRP A 5 0.83 -1.39 -11.12
CA TRP A 5 -0.11 -0.63 -10.30
C TRP A 5 -1.08 -1.61 -9.64
N VAL A 6 -1.05 -1.71 -8.32
CA VAL A 6 -1.84 -2.67 -7.55
C VAL A 6 -3.04 -1.94 -6.97
N ASP A 7 -4.17 -2.00 -7.68
CA ASP A 7 -5.50 -1.66 -7.16
C ASP A 7 -6.30 -2.94 -6.91
N GLU A 8 -7.52 -2.79 -6.39
CA GLU A 8 -8.36 -3.91 -6.00
C GLU A 8 -8.96 -4.68 -7.19
N SER A 9 -8.90 -4.11 -8.41
CA SER A 9 -9.31 -4.79 -9.65
C SER A 9 -8.24 -5.73 -10.19
N LEU A 10 -6.98 -5.57 -9.74
CA LEU A 10 -5.88 -6.44 -10.14
C LEU A 10 -6.15 -7.88 -9.67
N ILE A 11 -6.18 -8.82 -10.63
CA ILE A 11 -6.37 -10.24 -10.35
C ILE A 11 -5.10 -10.79 -9.68
N PRO A 12 -5.17 -11.29 -8.44
CA PRO A 12 -4.01 -11.84 -7.75
C PRO A 12 -3.63 -13.20 -8.34
N HIS A 13 -2.33 -13.38 -8.59
CA HIS A 13 -1.74 -14.67 -8.94
C HIS A 13 -0.95 -15.18 -7.74
N PRO A 14 -1.51 -16.11 -6.93
CA PRO A 14 -0.87 -16.57 -5.70
C PRO A 14 0.42 -17.33 -6.01
N ARG A 15 1.46 -17.11 -5.21
CA ARG A 15 2.80 -17.73 -5.42
C ARG A 15 3.11 -18.85 -4.44
N ASP A 16 2.46 -18.84 -3.29
CA ASP A 16 2.67 -19.79 -2.22
C ASP A 16 1.37 -20.13 -1.48
N ILE A 17 1.46 -21.06 -0.51
CA ILE A 17 0.32 -21.50 0.28
C ILE A 17 -0.32 -20.38 1.11
N TYR A 18 0.45 -19.38 1.51
CA TYR A 18 -0.06 -18.24 2.26
C TYR A 18 -0.94 -17.37 1.38
N ASP A 19 -0.48 -17.04 0.16
CA ASP A 19 -1.26 -16.28 -0.82
C ASP A 19 -2.58 -17.00 -1.16
N ILE A 20 -2.53 -18.32 -1.39
CA ILE A 20 -3.74 -19.13 -1.66
C ILE A 20 -4.71 -19.05 -0.49
N SER A 21 -4.24 -19.29 0.73
CA SER A 21 -5.09 -19.33 1.93
C SER A 21 -5.74 -17.98 2.20
N LYS A 22 -5.01 -16.87 1.99
CA LYS A 22 -5.57 -15.53 2.14
C LYS A 22 -6.61 -15.22 1.07
N LEU A 23 -6.36 -15.58 -0.18
CA LEU A 23 -7.34 -15.38 -1.25
C LEU A 23 -8.63 -16.21 -1.01
N THR A 24 -8.50 -17.45 -0.54
CA THR A 24 -9.66 -18.27 -0.14
C THR A 24 -10.44 -17.61 1.00
N ALA A 25 -9.76 -17.01 1.98
CA ALA A 25 -10.44 -16.27 3.05
C ALA A 25 -11.21 -15.05 2.52
N GLU A 26 -10.68 -14.31 1.54
CA GLU A 26 -11.41 -13.19 0.91
C GLU A 26 -12.70 -13.68 0.22
N LEU A 27 -12.62 -14.82 -0.48
CA LEU A 27 -13.79 -15.44 -1.12
C LEU A 27 -14.81 -15.95 -0.11
N LEU A 28 -14.37 -16.48 1.02
CA LEU A 28 -15.26 -16.91 2.10
C LEU A 28 -16.01 -15.71 2.69
N CYS A 29 -15.34 -14.59 2.94
CA CYS A 29 -15.99 -13.37 3.40
C CYS A 29 -17.05 -12.89 2.40
N ARG A 30 -16.78 -12.97 1.09
CA ARG A 30 -17.77 -12.64 0.06
C ARG A 30 -18.99 -13.56 0.11
N ASP A 31 -18.77 -14.87 0.22
CA ASP A 31 -19.85 -15.87 0.28
C ASP A 31 -20.79 -15.61 1.47
N PHE A 32 -20.23 -15.29 2.64
CA PHE A 32 -21.00 -14.94 3.82
C PHE A 32 -21.73 -13.59 3.71
N PHE A 33 -21.10 -12.60 3.08
CA PHE A 33 -21.74 -11.33 2.76
C PHE A 33 -22.98 -11.53 1.89
N GLU A 34 -22.82 -12.24 0.76
CA GLU A 34 -23.84 -12.35 -0.27
C GLU A 34 -24.97 -13.33 0.08
N LYS A 35 -24.65 -14.43 0.78
CA LYS A 35 -25.60 -15.54 1.01
C LYS A 35 -26.14 -15.61 2.43
N ASN A 36 -25.41 -15.08 3.40
CA ASN A 36 -25.72 -15.25 4.82
C ASN A 36 -26.01 -13.92 5.54
N ASN A 37 -26.05 -12.80 4.81
CA ASN A 37 -26.28 -11.45 5.35
C ASN A 37 -25.32 -11.09 6.50
N ILE A 38 -24.10 -11.65 6.53
CA ILE A 38 -23.06 -11.26 7.48
C ILE A 38 -22.25 -10.14 6.83
N GLU A 39 -22.56 -8.91 7.20
CA GLU A 39 -21.84 -7.75 6.70
C GLU A 39 -20.34 -7.86 7.01
N SER A 40 -19.53 -7.84 5.95
CA SER A 40 -18.12 -8.18 5.93
C SER A 40 -17.41 -7.41 4.83
N THR A 41 -16.17 -7.00 5.07
CA THR A 41 -15.27 -6.42 4.07
C THR A 41 -13.86 -6.98 4.25
N VAL A 42 -13.02 -6.86 3.22
CA VAL A 42 -11.62 -7.27 3.27
C VAL A 42 -10.72 -6.07 3.16
N LEU A 43 -9.75 -5.99 4.08
CA LEU A 43 -8.65 -5.03 4.02
C LEU A 43 -7.36 -5.76 3.64
N ARG A 44 -6.81 -5.44 2.47
CA ARG A 44 -5.48 -5.87 2.03
C ARG A 44 -4.45 -4.91 2.62
N VAL A 45 -4.05 -5.19 3.86
CA VAL A 45 -3.12 -4.35 4.62
C VAL A 45 -1.70 -4.58 4.13
N SER A 46 -1.03 -3.48 3.76
CA SER A 46 0.37 -3.48 3.32
C SER A 46 1.34 -3.75 4.48
N ARG A 47 2.63 -3.83 4.18
CA ARG A 47 3.68 -4.26 5.13
C ARG A 47 3.93 -3.24 6.25
N PHE A 48 4.04 -3.70 7.49
CA PHE A 48 4.47 -2.91 8.66
C PHE A 48 5.35 -3.76 9.60
N LEU A 49 6.38 -4.40 9.07
CA LEU A 49 7.23 -5.31 9.84
C LEU A 49 8.43 -4.60 10.50
N PRO A 50 9.07 -5.21 11.52
CA PRO A 50 10.35 -4.74 12.03
C PRO A 50 11.41 -4.74 10.91
N GLU A 51 11.88 -3.55 10.55
CA GLU A 51 12.80 -3.30 9.44
C GLU A 51 13.77 -2.17 9.82
N THR A 52 14.90 -2.07 9.11
CA THR A 52 15.80 -0.91 9.27
C THR A 52 15.08 0.36 8.82
N GLU A 53 15.50 1.52 9.35
CA GLU A 53 14.86 2.79 9.01
C GLU A 53 14.92 3.09 7.50
N ASN A 54 16.02 2.75 6.82
CA ASN A 54 16.12 2.89 5.36
C ASN A 54 15.07 2.02 4.64
N LEU A 55 14.94 0.75 5.02
CA LEU A 55 13.99 -0.16 4.37
C LEU A 55 12.55 0.26 4.65
N LYS A 56 12.25 0.70 5.87
CA LYS A 56 10.96 1.26 6.26
C LYS A 56 10.60 2.48 5.41
N ALA A 57 11.53 3.43 5.25
CA ALA A 57 11.35 4.59 4.37
C ALA A 57 11.02 4.14 2.94
N ILE A 58 11.84 3.24 2.38
CA ILE A 58 11.65 2.73 1.02
C ILE A 58 10.30 2.05 0.85
N HIS A 59 9.87 1.20 1.80
CA HIS A 59 8.58 0.52 1.70
C HIS A 59 7.40 1.49 1.81
N ARG A 60 7.48 2.55 2.63
CA ARG A 60 6.45 3.58 2.74
C ARG A 60 6.18 4.34 1.43
N LEU A 61 7.09 4.27 0.44
CA LEU A 61 6.86 4.83 -0.89
C LEU A 61 5.89 4.02 -1.75
N TYR A 62 5.76 2.70 -1.54
CA TYR A 62 5.09 1.84 -2.53
C TYR A 62 4.39 0.57 -2.03
N ARG A 63 4.69 0.06 -0.83
CA ARG A 63 4.17 -1.26 -0.35
C ARG A 63 4.13 -1.44 1.16
N GLY A 64 4.31 -0.37 1.91
CA GLY A 64 4.40 -0.36 3.36
C GLY A 64 3.55 0.75 3.93
N LEU A 65 3.29 0.64 5.22
CA LEU A 65 2.54 1.64 5.98
C LEU A 65 3.00 1.69 7.44
N ASP A 66 2.53 2.70 8.16
CA ASP A 66 2.66 2.78 9.63
C ASP A 66 1.51 2.04 10.32
N GLU A 67 1.80 1.24 11.34
CA GLU A 67 0.79 0.44 12.04
C GLU A 67 -0.41 1.25 12.54
N LYS A 68 -0.23 2.53 12.89
CA LYS A 68 -1.33 3.41 13.32
C LYS A 68 -2.27 3.74 12.17
N ASP A 69 -1.74 3.97 10.98
CA ASP A 69 -2.55 4.19 9.77
C ASP A 69 -3.28 2.88 9.38
N GLY A 70 -2.63 1.72 9.58
CA GLY A 70 -3.27 0.41 9.41
C GLY A 70 -4.47 0.21 10.34
N ALA A 71 -4.31 0.56 11.61
CA ALA A 71 -5.39 0.53 12.59
C ALA A 71 -6.51 1.52 12.24
N ALA A 72 -6.18 2.72 11.78
CA ALA A 72 -7.15 3.72 11.34
C ALA A 72 -8.01 3.19 10.17
N GLY A 73 -7.41 2.50 9.20
CA GLY A 73 -8.13 1.85 8.11
C GLY A 73 -9.16 0.81 8.59
N ILE A 74 -8.84 0.04 9.65
CA ILE A 74 -9.77 -0.91 10.27
C ILE A 74 -10.95 -0.19 10.92
N ILE A 75 -10.68 0.86 11.71
CA ILE A 75 -11.72 1.64 12.39
C ILE A 75 -12.69 2.23 11.35
N LEU A 76 -12.17 2.87 10.31
CA LEU A 76 -12.98 3.46 9.24
C LEU A 76 -13.86 2.42 8.53
N ALA A 77 -13.36 1.19 8.34
CA ALA A 77 -14.14 0.12 7.74
C ALA A 77 -15.28 -0.37 8.65
N ILE A 78 -15.05 -0.43 9.97
CA ILE A 78 -16.07 -0.85 10.96
C ILE A 78 -17.19 0.21 11.08
N GLU A 79 -16.87 1.48 10.93
CA GLU A 79 -17.84 2.58 10.99
C GLU A 79 -18.69 2.74 9.71
N ARG A 80 -18.44 1.90 8.69
CA ARG A 80 -19.14 1.93 7.41
C ARG A 80 -20.16 0.81 7.29
N THR A 81 -21.25 1.14 6.60
CA THR A 81 -22.23 0.17 6.13
C THR A 81 -22.04 -0.09 4.64
N PHE A 82 -21.86 -1.35 4.26
CA PHE A 82 -21.62 -1.81 2.91
C PHE A 82 -22.89 -2.41 2.31
N LYS A 83 -23.25 -1.96 1.10
CA LYS A 83 -24.38 -2.52 0.32
C LYS A 83 -23.96 -3.69 -0.56
N THR A 84 -22.67 -3.78 -0.86
CA THR A 84 -22.02 -4.78 -1.70
C THR A 84 -20.74 -5.23 -1.02
N PHE A 85 -20.25 -6.43 -1.34
CA PHE A 85 -18.98 -6.89 -0.80
C PHE A 85 -17.83 -6.08 -1.39
N GLU A 86 -17.06 -5.43 -0.52
CA GLU A 86 -15.94 -4.58 -0.92
C GLU A 86 -14.60 -5.09 -0.39
N ILE A 87 -13.55 -4.85 -1.18
CA ILE A 87 -12.14 -5.04 -0.81
C ILE A 87 -11.46 -3.67 -0.88
N TYR A 88 -10.56 -3.39 0.06
CA TYR A 88 -9.76 -2.16 0.09
C TYR A 88 -8.28 -2.47 0.32
N ASN A 89 -7.41 -1.84 -0.47
CA ASN A 89 -5.99 -1.75 -0.16
C ASN A 89 -5.78 -0.70 0.94
N ILE A 90 -5.13 -1.10 2.04
CA ILE A 90 -4.74 -0.20 3.11
C ILE A 90 -3.21 -0.14 3.12
N SER A 91 -2.68 1.02 2.77
CA SER A 91 -1.24 1.28 2.60
C SER A 91 -0.94 2.75 2.90
N ASN A 92 0.33 3.16 2.91
CA ASN A 92 0.66 4.58 2.81
C ASN A 92 0.24 5.14 1.45
N GLU A 93 0.06 6.45 1.42
CA GLU A 93 -0.14 7.19 0.18
C GLU A 93 1.17 7.26 -0.60
N SER A 94 1.19 6.61 -1.76
CA SER A 94 2.32 6.69 -2.67
C SER A 94 2.28 8.01 -3.44
N PRO A 95 3.41 8.74 -3.55
CA PRO A 95 3.48 9.94 -4.39
C PRO A 95 3.48 9.60 -5.88
N PHE A 96 3.84 8.36 -6.24
CA PHE A 96 3.99 7.91 -7.62
C PHE A 96 2.67 7.87 -8.35
N LYS A 97 2.74 8.05 -9.68
CA LYS A 97 1.62 7.94 -10.60
C LYS A 97 1.89 6.84 -11.61
N GLN A 98 0.85 6.40 -12.31
CA GLN A 98 0.96 5.32 -13.31
C GLN A 98 2.00 5.64 -14.41
N ASN A 99 2.18 6.92 -14.76
CA ASN A 99 3.19 7.34 -15.74
C ASN A 99 4.64 7.15 -15.26
N ASP A 100 4.87 6.90 -13.97
CA ASP A 100 6.21 6.64 -13.42
C ASP A 100 6.59 5.15 -13.46
N LEU A 101 5.64 4.23 -13.73
CA LEU A 101 5.83 2.79 -13.54
C LEU A 101 7.00 2.19 -14.33
N THR A 102 7.26 2.71 -15.53
CA THR A 102 8.41 2.25 -16.33
C THR A 102 9.72 2.69 -15.68
N GLU A 103 9.77 3.92 -15.17
CA GLU A 103 10.99 4.49 -14.59
C GLU A 103 11.26 3.95 -13.18
N LEU A 104 10.22 3.57 -12.44
CA LEU A 104 10.36 2.89 -11.13
C LEU A 104 11.15 1.58 -11.21
N ILE A 105 11.13 0.89 -12.36
CA ILE A 105 11.93 -0.31 -12.58
C ILE A 105 13.37 0.01 -12.95
N LYS A 106 13.60 1.09 -13.71
CA LYS A 106 14.89 1.41 -14.33
C LYS A 106 15.76 2.31 -13.45
N ASN A 107 15.15 3.34 -12.88
CA ASN A 107 15.79 4.37 -12.09
C ASN A 107 14.82 4.93 -11.05
N PRO A 108 14.42 4.13 -10.04
CA PRO A 108 13.54 4.58 -8.97
C PRO A 108 14.08 5.83 -8.25
N LYS A 109 15.40 5.97 -8.13
CA LYS A 109 16.04 7.16 -7.55
C LYS A 109 15.60 8.45 -8.27
N GLN A 110 15.60 8.45 -9.61
CA GLN A 110 15.15 9.62 -10.38
C GLN A 110 13.68 9.94 -10.15
N VAL A 111 12.82 8.92 -10.05
CA VAL A 111 11.40 9.11 -9.74
C VAL A 111 11.22 9.66 -8.34
N ILE A 112 11.93 9.14 -7.34
CA ILE A 112 11.85 9.63 -5.96
C ILE A 112 12.29 11.12 -5.91
N LYS A 113 13.37 11.49 -6.61
CA LYS A 113 13.84 12.89 -6.70
C LYS A 113 12.82 13.84 -7.33
N LYS A 114 12.00 13.37 -8.29
CA LYS A 114 10.92 14.16 -8.90
C LYS A 114 9.89 14.61 -7.86
N TYR A 115 9.60 13.77 -6.86
CA TYR A 115 8.62 14.05 -5.80
C TYR A 115 9.26 14.67 -4.54
N PHE A 116 10.53 14.35 -4.28
CA PHE A 116 11.27 14.83 -3.12
C PHE A 116 12.64 15.37 -3.57
N PRO A 117 12.74 16.65 -3.97
CA PRO A 117 13.98 17.20 -4.55
C PRO A 117 15.21 17.09 -3.64
N ASN A 118 15.04 17.19 -2.32
CA ASN A 118 16.14 17.17 -1.34
C ASN A 118 16.50 15.75 -0.86
N ILE A 119 15.94 14.70 -1.48
CA ILE A 119 16.03 13.34 -0.94
C ILE A 119 17.45 12.77 -0.93
N GLU A 120 18.32 13.21 -1.84
CA GLU A 120 19.72 12.76 -1.87
C GLU A 120 20.50 13.24 -0.64
N GLU A 121 20.26 14.47 -0.19
CA GLU A 121 20.89 15.02 1.01
C GLU A 121 20.43 14.28 2.26
N ILE A 122 19.12 14.00 2.35
CA ILE A 122 18.53 13.23 3.45
C ILE A 122 19.12 11.81 3.50
N PHE A 123 19.17 11.13 2.36
CA PHE A 123 19.72 9.77 2.28
C PHE A 123 21.21 9.77 2.62
N ALA A 124 21.99 10.74 2.14
CA ALA A 124 23.41 10.86 2.47
C ALA A 124 23.62 11.11 3.98
N ALA A 125 22.87 12.05 4.57
CA ALA A 125 22.98 12.38 5.99
C ALA A 125 22.63 11.20 6.92
N LYS A 126 21.67 10.36 6.51
CA LYS A 126 21.26 9.16 7.26
C LYS A 126 22.04 7.89 6.87
N ASN A 127 23.03 7.99 5.97
CA ASN A 127 23.77 6.86 5.38
C ASN A 127 22.84 5.78 4.79
N TRP A 128 21.79 6.22 4.09
CA TRP A 128 20.79 5.38 3.44
C TRP A 128 21.08 5.21 1.95
N VAL A 129 20.62 4.08 1.41
CA VAL A 129 20.82 3.68 0.01
C VAL A 129 19.47 3.61 -0.68
N PHE A 130 19.36 4.21 -1.87
CA PHE A 130 18.16 4.15 -2.70
C PHE A 130 17.86 2.72 -3.16
N PRO A 131 16.58 2.36 -3.39
CA PRO A 131 16.25 1.08 -3.99
C PRO A 131 16.81 1.02 -5.42
N GLU A 132 17.26 -0.15 -5.85
CA GLU A 132 17.66 -0.36 -7.25
C GLU A 132 16.46 -0.55 -8.16
N LYS A 133 15.34 -1.03 -7.61
CA LYS A 133 14.11 -1.35 -8.33
C LYS A 133 12.89 -1.21 -7.43
N ILE A 134 11.83 -0.62 -7.96
CA ILE A 134 10.48 -0.68 -7.40
C ILE A 134 9.58 -1.40 -8.41
N ASP A 135 9.06 -2.57 -8.04
CA ASP A 135 8.37 -3.47 -8.97
C ASP A 135 6.84 -3.34 -8.96
N ARG A 136 6.30 -2.63 -7.98
CA ARG A 136 4.86 -2.41 -7.80
C ARG A 136 4.59 -1.15 -7.00
N VAL A 137 3.36 -0.65 -7.08
CA VAL A 137 2.86 0.43 -6.23
C VAL A 137 1.44 0.08 -5.80
N TYR A 138 1.17 0.02 -4.50
CA TYR A 138 -0.18 -0.19 -3.98
C TYR A 138 -0.97 1.13 -3.99
N SER A 139 -2.09 1.12 -4.72
CA SER A 139 -3.04 2.22 -4.78
C SER A 139 -4.02 2.13 -3.62
N ILE A 140 -4.30 3.27 -2.98
CA ILE A 140 -5.30 3.41 -1.92
C ILE A 140 -6.50 4.28 -2.35
N GLU A 141 -6.60 4.61 -3.64
CA GLU A 141 -7.60 5.56 -4.15
C GLU A 141 -9.05 5.15 -3.83
N LYS A 142 -9.34 3.85 -3.82
CA LYS A 142 -10.65 3.34 -3.43
C LYS A 142 -10.93 3.58 -1.95
N ALA A 143 -9.97 3.25 -1.08
CA ALA A 143 -10.08 3.48 0.37
C ALA A 143 -10.23 4.97 0.69
N LYS A 144 -9.49 5.86 0.00
CA LYS A 144 -9.64 7.32 0.13
C LYS A 144 -11.07 7.76 -0.21
N ARG A 145 -11.61 7.28 -1.33
CA ARG A 145 -12.93 7.69 -1.83
C ARG A 145 -14.09 7.17 -0.99
N GLU A 146 -14.02 5.93 -0.52
CA GLU A 146 -15.18 5.23 0.07
C GLU A 146 -15.11 5.15 1.60
N LEU A 147 -13.90 5.05 2.16
CA LEU A 147 -13.68 4.99 3.60
C LEU A 147 -13.22 6.33 4.20
N ASN A 148 -12.93 7.35 3.38
CA ASN A 148 -12.20 8.55 3.80
C ASN A 148 -10.83 8.25 4.43
N TYR A 149 -10.20 7.14 4.03
CA TYR A 149 -8.90 6.75 4.55
C TYR A 149 -7.80 7.75 4.12
N GLN A 150 -7.11 8.35 5.09
CA GLN A 150 -6.05 9.34 4.89
C GLN A 150 -4.87 9.00 5.82
N PRO A 151 -3.87 8.23 5.36
CA PRO A 151 -2.70 7.91 6.17
C PRO A 151 -1.91 9.18 6.47
N THR A 152 -1.41 9.31 7.71
CA THR A 152 -0.71 10.52 8.19
C THR A 152 0.79 10.30 8.38
N ASN A 153 1.23 9.04 8.49
CA ASN A 153 2.62 8.67 8.69
C ASN A 153 3.23 8.18 7.36
N ASN A 154 3.03 8.99 6.32
CA ASN A 154 3.55 8.78 4.97
C ASN A 154 5.10 8.91 4.92
N PHE A 155 5.67 8.70 3.74
CA PHE A 155 7.12 8.78 3.53
C PHE A 155 7.69 10.15 3.89
N ASP A 156 7.02 11.23 3.49
CA ASP A 156 7.38 12.62 3.77
C ASP A 156 7.40 12.92 5.27
N SER A 157 6.34 12.54 6.00
CA SER A 157 6.28 12.64 7.45
C SER A 157 7.42 11.84 8.11
N PHE A 158 7.73 10.65 7.58
CA PHE A 158 8.77 9.78 8.13
C PHE A 158 10.18 10.34 7.97
N ILE A 159 10.53 10.88 6.79
CA ILE A 159 11.88 11.40 6.53
C ILE A 159 12.12 12.78 7.13
N SER A 160 11.06 13.50 7.49
CA SER A 160 11.13 14.82 8.12
C SER A 160 11.36 14.75 9.64
N ASN A 161 11.23 13.56 10.22
CA ASN A 161 11.48 13.28 11.64
C ASN A 161 12.95 12.90 11.94
#